data_AF-L0DCW3-F1
#
_entry.id   AF-L0DCW3-F1
#
_cell.length_a   1.000
_cell.length_b   1.000
_cell.length_c   1.000
_cell.angle_alpha   90.00
_cell.angle_beta   90.00
_cell.angle_gamma   90.00
#
_symmetry.space_group_name_H-M   'P 1'
#
loop_
_entity.id
_entity.type
_entity.pdbx_description
1 polymer ?
#
loop_
_entity_poly.entity_id
_entity_poly.type
_entity_poly.pdbx_seq_one_letter_code
_entity_poly.pdbx_strand_id
1 'polypeptide(L)'
;MTIVDHRQDCAQSTPRKPAGPTHGKCRLTLNINGATYRVHPIPADAFAAIKAYRLRKGDGSNYDVALTVHGPECDCPDYTFNRDGIDPAGCKHIKALLAVGLLANVRLSGPHLPARRKATLAEMAQHEADAFRTVGTPEGMLFARTMDELALKIRMTAATTPDDYEARIEILDADVRQRWQAIGYEEGRHAGCRCGENARD
;
A
#
# COMPACT_ATOMS: atom_id res chain seq x y z
N MET A 1 6.49 -43.28 -61.99
CA MET A 1 7.04 -42.67 -60.76
C MET A 1 7.22 -41.20 -61.06
N THR A 2 6.18 -40.41 -60.76
CA THR A 2 6.01 -39.04 -61.30
C THR A 2 6.15 -38.07 -60.14
N ILE A 3 7.22 -37.27 -60.16
CA ILE A 3 7.54 -36.28 -59.13
C ILE A 3 6.71 -35.04 -59.43
N VAL A 4 5.79 -34.69 -58.53
CA VAL A 4 4.97 -33.48 -58.64
C VAL A 4 5.71 -32.36 -57.92
N ASP A 5 6.21 -31.40 -58.69
CA ASP A 5 7.00 -30.26 -58.25
C ASP A 5 6.06 -29.19 -57.65
N HIS A 6 5.99 -29.15 -56.32
CA HIS A 6 5.14 -28.22 -55.58
C HIS A 6 5.88 -26.87 -55.45
N ARG A 7 5.80 -26.05 -56.51
CA ARG A 7 6.28 -24.67 -56.49
C ARG A 7 5.42 -23.85 -55.53
N GLN A 8 5.95 -23.65 -54.35
CA GLN A 8 5.40 -22.78 -53.33
C GLN A 8 5.76 -21.34 -53.70
N ASP A 9 4.81 -20.64 -54.32
CA ASP A 9 4.93 -19.22 -54.64
C ASP A 9 4.98 -18.41 -53.34
N CYS A 10 6.20 -18.08 -52.90
CA CYS A 10 6.44 -17.11 -51.84
C CYS A 10 5.99 -15.72 -52.32
N ALA A 11 4.70 -15.41 -52.17
CA ALA A 11 4.17 -14.07 -52.32
C ALA A 11 4.86 -13.15 -51.30
N GLN A 12 5.85 -12.39 -51.77
CA GLN A 12 6.63 -11.45 -50.98
C GLN A 12 5.69 -10.35 -50.45
N SER A 13 5.41 -10.35 -49.14
CA SER A 13 4.61 -9.30 -48.53
C SER A 13 5.40 -8.00 -48.56
N THR A 14 4.96 -7.02 -49.35
CA THR A 14 5.54 -5.68 -49.31
C THR A 14 5.34 -5.08 -47.91
N PRO A 15 6.38 -4.45 -47.32
CA PRO A 15 6.27 -3.84 -46.00
C PRO A 15 5.17 -2.77 -46.00
N ARG A 16 4.19 -2.93 -45.12
CA ARG A 16 3.10 -1.95 -44.98
C ARG A 16 3.67 -0.65 -44.42
N LYS A 17 3.21 0.48 -44.99
CA LYS A 17 3.49 1.82 -44.47
C LYS A 17 3.07 1.88 -42.99
N PRO A 18 3.90 2.42 -42.08
CA PRO A 18 3.52 2.55 -40.68
C PRO A 18 2.23 3.36 -40.58
N ALA A 19 1.24 2.83 -39.85
CA ALA A 19 0.00 3.54 -39.60
C ALA A 19 0.31 4.81 -38.80
N GLY A 20 -0.21 5.95 -39.25
CA GLY A 20 -0.10 7.19 -38.50
C GLY A 20 -0.81 7.09 -37.14
N PRO A 21 -0.51 8.02 -36.20
CA PRO A 21 -1.16 8.06 -34.91
C PRO A 21 -2.68 8.20 -35.07
N THR A 22 -3.42 7.31 -34.39
CA THR A 22 -4.89 7.36 -34.37
C THR A 22 -5.33 8.57 -33.55
N HIS A 23 -6.18 9.42 -34.14
CA HIS A 23 -6.74 10.60 -33.48
C HIS A 23 -8.27 10.47 -33.40
N GLY A 24 -8.85 10.93 -32.30
CA GLY A 24 -10.29 10.88 -32.07
C GLY A 24 -10.71 11.72 -30.86
N LYS A 25 -11.96 12.19 -30.86
CA LYS A 25 -12.57 12.86 -29.71
C LYS A 25 -13.48 11.87 -28.99
N CYS A 26 -13.20 11.61 -27.72
CA CYS A 26 -14.07 10.82 -26.85
C CYS A 26 -14.88 11.75 -25.94
N ARG A 27 -16.13 11.40 -25.66
CA ARG A 27 -16.99 12.09 -24.68
C ARG A 27 -17.61 11.04 -23.77
N LEU A 28 -17.50 11.26 -22.47
CA LEU A 28 -18.09 10.39 -21.46
C LEU A 28 -19.30 11.06 -20.78
N THR A 29 -20.37 10.31 -20.65
CA THR A 29 -21.57 10.69 -19.90
C THR A 29 -21.91 9.59 -18.91
N LEU A 30 -22.22 9.97 -17.67
CA LEU A 30 -22.65 9.05 -16.62
C LEU A 30 -24.10 9.31 -16.27
N ASN A 31 -24.88 8.24 -16.10
CA ASN A 31 -26.24 8.33 -15.57
C ASN A 31 -26.20 7.89 -14.10
N ILE A 32 -26.51 8.82 -13.19
CA ILE A 32 -26.43 8.62 -11.74
C ILE A 32 -27.81 8.92 -11.16
N ASN A 33 -28.50 7.88 -10.68
CA ASN A 33 -29.86 7.95 -10.14
C ASN A 33 -30.85 8.69 -11.07
N GLY A 34 -30.80 8.39 -12.37
CA GLY A 34 -31.69 8.97 -13.39
C GLY A 34 -31.26 10.35 -13.91
N ALA A 35 -30.24 10.98 -13.34
CA ALA A 35 -29.69 12.24 -13.84
C ALA A 35 -28.45 11.99 -14.72
N THR A 36 -28.40 12.64 -15.89
CA THR A 36 -27.25 12.56 -16.80
C THR A 36 -26.22 13.64 -16.49
N TYR A 37 -24.97 13.21 -16.35
CA TYR A 37 -23.81 14.06 -16.09
C TYR A 37 -22.80 13.92 -17.23
N ARG A 38 -22.29 15.04 -17.73
CA ARG A 38 -21.10 15.07 -18.60
C ARG A 38 -19.86 15.09 -17.71
N VAL A 39 -18.93 14.18 -17.99
CA VAL A 39 -17.68 14.07 -17.22
C VAL A 39 -16.57 14.80 -17.96
N HIS A 40 -15.89 15.70 -17.27
CA HIS A 40 -14.72 16.41 -17.77
C HIS A 40 -13.55 16.20 -16.81
N PRO A 41 -12.40 15.68 -17.27
CA PRO A 41 -11.20 15.72 -16.43
C PRO A 41 -10.81 17.19 -16.19
N ILE A 42 -10.40 17.50 -14.97
CA ILE A 42 -9.85 18.82 -14.61
C ILE A 42 -8.40 18.63 -14.14
N PRO A 43 -7.53 19.65 -14.31
CA PRO A 43 -6.17 19.60 -13.78
C PRO A 43 -6.22 19.33 -12.27
N ALA A 44 -5.55 18.27 -11.85
CA ALA A 44 -5.32 18.00 -10.43
C ALA A 44 -4.01 18.68 -10.03
N ASP A 45 -4.02 19.46 -8.96
CA ASP A 45 -2.78 19.94 -8.35
C ASP A 45 -2.05 18.74 -7.77
N ALA A 46 -0.79 18.53 -8.16
CA ALA A 46 0.01 17.38 -7.78
C ALA A 46 0.15 17.20 -6.26
N PHE A 47 -0.01 18.28 -5.48
CA PHE A 47 0.04 18.22 -4.02
C PHE A 47 -1.30 17.96 -3.35
N ALA A 48 -2.42 18.28 -4.01
CA ALA A 48 -3.75 18.19 -3.41
C ALA A 48 -4.58 17.01 -3.93
N ALA A 49 -4.42 16.62 -5.20
CA ALA A 49 -5.22 15.58 -5.83
C ALA A 49 -4.42 14.73 -6.82
N ILE A 50 -4.66 13.42 -6.79
CA ILE A 50 -4.12 12.44 -7.73
C ILE A 50 -4.89 12.50 -9.05
N LYS A 51 -6.22 12.63 -8.97
CA LYS A 51 -7.13 12.75 -10.11
C LYS A 51 -8.30 13.65 -9.74
N ALA A 52 -8.82 14.42 -10.70
CA ALA A 52 -10.00 15.23 -10.48
C ALA A 52 -10.88 15.28 -11.73
N TYR A 53 -12.20 15.31 -11.51
CA TYR A 53 -13.22 15.36 -12.55
C TYR A 53 -14.32 16.34 -12.18
N ARG A 54 -14.78 17.09 -13.17
CA ARG A 54 -16.00 17.91 -13.10
C ARG A 54 -17.17 17.15 -13.72
N LEU A 55 -18.23 16.99 -12.94
CA LEU A 55 -19.51 16.43 -13.35
C LEU A 55 -20.50 17.56 -13.61
N ARG A 56 -20.87 17.75 -14.88
CA ARG A 56 -21.86 18.76 -15.27
C ARG A 56 -23.22 18.12 -15.51
N LYS A 57 -24.22 18.51 -14.72
CA LYS A 57 -25.60 18.06 -14.86
C LYS A 57 -26.33 18.86 -15.95
N GLY A 58 -27.43 18.32 -16.47
CA GLY A 58 -28.26 18.98 -17.49
C GLY A 58 -28.86 20.33 -17.09
N ASP A 59 -29.03 20.58 -15.79
CA ASP A 59 -29.54 21.85 -15.24
C ASP A 59 -28.46 22.95 -15.12
N GLY A 60 -27.23 22.64 -15.51
CA GLY A 60 -26.09 23.58 -15.44
C GLY A 60 -25.28 23.49 -14.14
N SER A 61 -25.74 22.74 -13.14
CA SER A 61 -24.98 22.50 -11.91
C SER A 61 -23.70 21.72 -12.23
N ASN A 62 -22.60 22.12 -11.60
CA ASN A 62 -21.31 21.44 -11.70
C ASN A 62 -20.93 20.93 -10.32
N TYR A 63 -20.30 19.75 -10.29
CA TYR A 63 -19.72 19.18 -9.09
C TYR A 63 -18.31 18.70 -9.39
N ASP A 64 -17.35 19.11 -8.60
CA ASP A 64 -15.98 18.63 -8.68
C ASP A 64 -15.79 17.45 -7.73
N VAL A 65 -15.17 16.40 -8.25
CA VAL A 65 -14.82 15.19 -7.51
C VAL A 65 -13.33 14.94 -7.68
N ALA A 66 -12.62 14.89 -6.56
CA ALA A 66 -11.19 14.67 -6.52
C ALA A 66 -10.85 13.38 -5.77
N LEU A 67 -9.78 12.73 -6.17
CA LEU A 67 -9.10 11.71 -5.37
C LEU A 67 -7.89 12.36 -4.73
N THR A 68 -7.95 12.61 -3.42
CA THR A 68 -6.84 13.17 -2.63
C THR A 68 -6.04 12.04 -1.97
N VAL A 69 -4.98 12.39 -1.24
CA VAL A 69 -4.23 11.44 -0.41
C VAL A 69 -5.03 10.92 0.78
N HIS A 70 -6.09 11.63 1.18
CA HIS A 70 -6.96 11.28 2.30
C HIS A 70 -8.21 10.48 1.86
N GLY A 71 -8.54 10.51 0.57
CA GLY A 71 -9.66 9.76 0.01
C GLY A 71 -10.35 10.50 -1.13
N PRO A 72 -11.46 9.97 -1.64
CA PRO A 72 -12.29 10.67 -2.61
C PRO A 72 -13.12 11.77 -1.91
N GLU A 73 -13.10 12.97 -2.46
CA GLU A 73 -13.85 14.14 -1.98
C GLU A 73 -14.76 14.68 -3.10
N CYS A 74 -15.89 15.28 -2.71
CA CYS A 74 -16.83 15.88 -3.65
C CYS A 74 -17.41 17.18 -3.08
N ASP A 75 -17.54 18.21 -3.91
CA ASP A 75 -18.12 19.50 -3.51
C ASP A 75 -19.66 19.53 -3.48
N CYS A 76 -20.33 18.40 -3.70
CA CYS A 76 -21.79 18.38 -3.77
C CYS A 76 -22.40 18.54 -2.36
N PRO A 77 -23.56 19.23 -2.22
CA PRO A 77 -24.15 19.48 -0.91
C PRO A 77 -24.41 18.22 -0.08
N ASP A 78 -24.79 17.10 -0.72
CA ASP A 78 -24.98 15.84 -0.02
C ASP A 78 -23.68 15.30 0.59
N TYR A 79 -22.53 15.49 -0.08
CA TYR A 79 -21.25 15.13 0.49
C TYR A 79 -20.91 16.01 1.70
N THR A 80 -20.85 17.33 1.47
CA THR A 80 -20.40 18.30 2.47
C THR A 80 -21.24 18.29 3.74
N PHE A 81 -22.57 18.13 3.63
CA PHE A 81 -23.45 18.25 4.79
C PHE A 81 -23.82 16.91 5.44
N ASN A 82 -23.80 15.79 4.68
CA ASN A 82 -24.34 14.53 5.18
C ASN A 82 -23.35 13.35 5.18
N ARG A 83 -22.20 13.47 4.50
CA ARG A 83 -21.30 12.32 4.27
C ARG A 83 -19.86 12.56 4.70
N ASP A 84 -19.40 13.80 4.63
CA ASP A 84 -18.01 14.13 4.96
C ASP A 84 -17.67 13.71 6.39
N GLY A 85 -16.61 12.90 6.54
CA GLY A 85 -16.22 12.28 7.80
C GLY A 85 -17.18 11.22 8.39
N ILE A 86 -18.37 11.01 7.82
CA ILE A 86 -19.40 10.10 8.36
C ILE A 86 -19.54 8.83 7.51
N ASP A 87 -19.65 8.95 6.19
CA ASP A 87 -19.88 7.84 5.26
C ASP A 87 -18.64 7.62 4.39
N PRO A 88 -17.79 6.61 4.69
CA PRO A 88 -16.56 6.36 3.96
C PRO A 88 -16.80 5.92 2.50
N ALA A 89 -18.04 5.56 2.13
CA ALA A 89 -18.38 5.25 0.75
C ALA A 89 -18.67 6.52 -0.08
N GLY A 90 -18.84 7.68 0.56
CA GLY A 90 -19.08 8.97 -0.08
C GLY A 90 -20.48 9.16 -0.69
N CYS A 91 -20.65 10.28 -1.38
CA CYS A 91 -21.89 10.63 -2.08
C CYS A 91 -22.08 9.79 -3.36
N LYS A 92 -23.26 9.90 -3.99
CA LYS A 92 -23.57 9.18 -5.23
C LYS A 92 -22.60 9.45 -6.39
N HIS A 93 -21.99 10.64 -6.43
CA HIS A 93 -21.03 11.01 -7.47
C HIS A 93 -19.71 10.26 -7.32
N ILE A 94 -19.17 10.19 -6.09
CA ILE A 94 -17.98 9.39 -5.76
C ILE A 94 -18.22 7.92 -6.08
N LYS A 95 -19.35 7.36 -5.61
CA LYS A 95 -19.73 5.96 -5.86
C LYS A 95 -19.79 5.63 -7.36
N ALA A 96 -20.40 6.52 -8.15
CA ALA A 96 -20.47 6.34 -9.60
C ALA A 96 -19.09 6.37 -10.27
N LEU A 97 -18.23 7.34 -9.91
CA LEU A 97 -16.89 7.46 -10.49
C LEU A 97 -15.97 6.29 -10.11
N LEU A 98 -16.09 5.76 -8.89
CA LEU A 98 -15.42 4.54 -8.46
C LEU A 98 -15.93 3.33 -9.26
N ALA A 99 -17.24 3.19 -9.42
CA ALA A 99 -17.84 2.07 -10.13
C ALA A 99 -17.41 1.97 -11.61
N VAL A 100 -17.16 3.11 -12.26
CA VAL A 100 -16.64 3.16 -13.65
C VAL A 100 -15.11 3.21 -13.75
N GLY A 101 -14.39 3.11 -12.62
CA GLY A 101 -12.93 3.06 -12.59
C GLY A 101 -12.23 4.39 -12.92
N LEU A 102 -12.93 5.52 -12.88
CA LEU A 102 -12.32 6.83 -13.10
C LEU A 102 -11.55 7.33 -11.88
N LEU A 103 -12.06 7.03 -10.70
CA LEU A 103 -11.32 7.13 -9.45
C LEU A 103 -10.83 5.73 -9.08
N ALA A 104 -9.56 5.62 -8.70
CA ALA A 104 -9.08 4.39 -8.11
C ALA A 104 -9.70 4.26 -6.72
N ASN A 105 -10.24 3.09 -6.39
CA ASN A 105 -10.53 2.79 -5.01
C ASN A 105 -9.18 2.61 -4.32
N VAL A 106 -8.71 3.65 -3.61
CA VAL A 106 -7.42 3.60 -2.89
C VAL A 106 -7.48 2.62 -1.71
N ARG A 107 -8.64 2.00 -1.45
CA ARG A 107 -8.63 0.64 -0.91
C ARG A 107 -8.02 -0.31 -1.93
N LEU A 108 -6.68 -0.35 -1.96
CA LEU A 108 -5.86 -1.52 -2.25
C LEU A 108 -6.56 -2.46 -3.25
N SER A 109 -6.51 -2.11 -4.53
CA SER A 109 -6.80 -3.07 -5.59
C SER A 109 -5.65 -4.09 -5.65
N GLY A 110 -5.49 -4.89 -4.59
CA GLY A 110 -5.17 -6.28 -4.82
C GLY A 110 -6.36 -6.90 -5.56
N PRO A 111 -6.15 -7.80 -6.53
CA PRO A 111 -7.25 -8.60 -7.06
C PRO A 111 -8.01 -9.20 -5.88
N HIS A 112 -9.32 -9.41 -6.04
CA HIS A 112 -10.14 -10.16 -5.09
C HIS A 112 -9.55 -11.57 -4.91
N LEU A 113 -8.52 -11.66 -4.07
CA LEU A 113 -7.90 -12.89 -3.65
C LEU A 113 -8.92 -13.56 -2.72
N PRO A 114 -9.07 -14.89 -2.82
CA PRO A 114 -9.91 -15.64 -1.88
C PRO A 114 -9.47 -15.25 -0.46
N ALA A 115 -10.44 -15.02 0.43
CA ALA A 115 -10.28 -14.51 1.80
C ALA A 115 -8.83 -14.66 2.30
N ARG A 116 -7.99 -13.66 1.99
CA ARG A 116 -6.56 -13.75 2.28
C ARG A 116 -6.51 -13.92 3.78
N ARG A 117 -5.88 -15.00 4.26
CA ARG A 117 -5.55 -15.14 5.69
C ARG A 117 -5.01 -13.77 6.12
N LYS A 118 -5.61 -13.18 7.16
CA LYS A 118 -5.13 -11.91 7.70
C LYS A 118 -3.64 -12.07 7.97
N ALA A 119 -2.81 -11.27 7.30
CA ALA A 119 -1.37 -11.33 7.50
C ALA A 119 -1.09 -11.13 8.99
N THR A 120 -0.20 -11.94 9.54
CA THR A 120 0.30 -11.78 10.90
C THR A 120 1.09 -10.47 11.02
N LEU A 121 1.26 -9.96 12.24
CA LEU A 121 2.01 -8.72 12.47
C LEU A 121 3.46 -8.81 11.94
N ALA A 122 4.10 -9.98 12.07
CA ALA A 122 5.42 -10.24 11.50
C ALA A 122 5.42 -10.25 9.96
N GLU A 123 4.40 -10.81 9.32
CA GLU A 123 4.26 -10.79 7.86
C GLU A 123 4.02 -9.37 7.34
N MET A 124 3.27 -8.54 8.09
CA MET A 124 3.08 -7.13 7.75
C MET A 124 4.41 -6.35 7.82
N ALA A 125 5.18 -6.54 8.89
CA ALA A 125 6.52 -5.93 9.00
C ALA A 125 7.48 -6.40 7.88
N GLN A 126 7.45 -7.70 7.54
CA GLN A 126 8.28 -8.23 6.46
C GLN A 126 7.89 -7.67 5.08
N HIS A 127 6.60 -7.54 4.81
CA HIS A 127 6.10 -6.94 3.57
C HIS A 127 6.56 -5.49 3.43
N GLU A 128 6.55 -4.73 4.52
CA GLU A 128 7.05 -3.35 4.53
C GLU A 128 8.57 -3.30 4.31
N ALA A 129 9.32 -4.23 4.90
CA ALA A 129 10.75 -4.37 4.64
C ALA A 129 11.04 -4.62 3.14
N ASP A 130 10.26 -5.49 2.51
CA ASP A 130 10.37 -5.77 1.07
C ASP A 130 10.07 -4.52 0.23
N ALA A 131 9.03 -3.77 0.58
CA ALA A 131 8.69 -2.50 -0.08
C ALA A 131 9.86 -1.52 -0.04
N PHE A 132 10.49 -1.33 1.13
CA PHE A 132 11.67 -0.46 1.24
C PHE A 132 12.88 -0.94 0.44
N ARG A 133 13.09 -2.26 0.33
CA ARG A 133 14.17 -2.81 -0.52
C ARG A 133 13.98 -2.47 -1.99
N THR A 134 12.73 -2.45 -2.49
CA THR A 134 12.47 -2.15 -3.91
C THR A 134 12.87 -0.73 -4.31
N VAL A 135 12.96 0.20 -3.35
CA VAL A 135 13.41 1.58 -3.60
C VAL A 135 14.90 1.63 -3.98
N GLY A 136 15.72 0.71 -3.45
CA GLY A 136 17.12 0.57 -3.82
C GLY A 136 18.06 1.68 -3.34
N THR A 137 17.63 2.53 -2.40
CA THR A 137 18.46 3.59 -1.81
C THR A 137 19.09 3.16 -0.47
N PRO A 138 20.20 3.79 -0.03
CA PRO A 138 20.79 3.52 1.29
C PRO A 138 19.82 3.72 2.45
N GLU A 139 18.97 4.75 2.37
CA GLU A 139 17.94 5.04 3.37
C GLU A 139 16.86 3.95 3.38
N GLY A 140 16.40 3.51 2.20
CA GLY A 140 15.47 2.39 2.08
C GLY A 140 16.04 1.11 2.70
N MET A 141 17.33 0.84 2.49
CA MET A 141 18.02 -0.30 3.10
C MET A 141 18.19 -0.19 4.62
N LEU A 142 18.23 1.02 5.18
CA LEU A 142 18.18 1.22 6.64
C LEU A 142 16.79 0.84 7.17
N PHE A 143 15.73 1.37 6.59
CA PHE A 143 14.35 1.09 7.01
C PHE A 143 14.01 -0.40 6.87
N ALA A 144 14.43 -1.04 5.78
CA ALA A 144 14.23 -2.47 5.59
C ALA A 144 14.84 -3.31 6.72
N ARG A 145 16.06 -2.99 7.16
CA ARG A 145 16.72 -3.68 8.28
C ARG A 145 15.99 -3.48 9.60
N THR A 146 15.51 -2.26 9.89
CA THR A 146 14.71 -1.99 11.08
C THR A 146 13.41 -2.81 11.08
N MET A 147 12.77 -2.94 9.91
CA MET A 147 11.55 -3.75 9.77
C MET A 147 11.80 -5.25 9.89
N ASP A 148 12.94 -5.76 9.41
CA ASP A 148 13.35 -7.15 9.64
C ASP A 148 13.59 -7.44 11.13
N GLU A 149 14.25 -6.52 11.83
CA GLU A 149 14.49 -6.63 13.27
C GLU A 149 13.15 -6.66 14.03
N LEU A 150 12.22 -5.78 13.66
CA LEU A 150 10.88 -5.78 14.23
C LEU A 150 10.15 -7.11 13.96
N ALA A 151 10.20 -7.63 12.73
CA ALA A 151 9.59 -8.91 12.36
C ALA A 151 10.20 -10.08 13.14
N LEU A 152 11.52 -10.06 13.41
CA LEU A 152 12.19 -11.03 14.26
C LEU A 152 11.67 -10.94 15.71
N LYS A 153 11.62 -9.74 16.29
CA LYS A 153 11.14 -9.54 17.67
C LYS A 153 9.69 -9.99 17.83
N ILE A 154 8.81 -9.66 16.88
CA ILE A 154 7.40 -10.13 16.89
C ILE A 154 7.33 -11.67 16.86
N ARG A 155 8.16 -12.33 16.05
CA ARG A 155 8.20 -13.81 16.01
C ARG A 155 8.70 -14.40 17.33
N MET A 156 9.72 -13.81 17.94
CA MET A 156 10.24 -14.26 19.23
C MET A 156 9.21 -14.10 20.35
N THR A 157 8.43 -13.02 20.35
CA THR A 157 7.39 -12.80 21.37
C THR A 157 6.08 -13.51 21.04
N ALA A 158 5.89 -13.98 19.81
CA ALA A 158 4.60 -14.45 19.29
C ALA A 158 3.45 -13.44 19.48
N ALA A 159 3.77 -12.14 19.49
CA ALA A 159 2.78 -11.10 19.68
C ALA A 159 1.86 -10.95 18.46
N THR A 160 0.58 -10.71 18.72
CA THR A 160 -0.44 -10.56 17.65
C THR A 160 -0.99 -9.14 17.53
N THR A 161 -0.72 -8.29 18.52
CA THR A 161 -1.10 -6.88 18.57
C THR A 161 0.10 -6.04 19.05
N PRO A 162 0.11 -4.72 18.78
CA PRO A 162 1.13 -3.82 19.31
C PRO A 162 1.23 -3.83 20.84
N ASP A 163 0.10 -3.73 21.55
CA ASP A 163 0.08 -3.74 23.02
C ASP A 163 0.64 -5.04 23.62
N ASP A 164 0.30 -6.19 23.02
CA ASP A 164 0.83 -7.51 23.41
C ASP A 164 2.34 -7.61 23.12
N TYR A 165 2.82 -6.99 22.05
CA TYR A 165 4.24 -6.91 21.74
C TYR A 165 4.99 -6.11 22.79
N GLU A 166 4.51 -4.92 23.16
CA GLU A 166 5.13 -4.04 24.15
C GLU A 166 5.22 -4.75 25.52
N ALA A 167 4.10 -5.33 25.97
CA ALA A 167 4.05 -6.05 27.23
C ALA A 167 5.04 -7.24 27.29
N ARG A 168 5.17 -7.99 26.20
CA ARG A 168 6.09 -9.15 26.15
C ARG A 168 7.55 -8.75 26.04
N ILE A 169 7.85 -7.65 25.35
CA ILE A 169 9.22 -7.11 25.30
C ILE A 169 9.65 -6.62 26.69
N GLU A 170 8.77 -5.95 27.43
CA GLU A 170 9.07 -5.51 28.80
C GLU A 170 9.44 -6.70 29.71
N ILE A 171 8.68 -7.80 29.63
CA ILE A 171 8.97 -9.04 30.37
C ILE A 171 10.33 -9.63 29.95
N LEU A 172 10.59 -9.74 28.65
CA LEU A 172 11.87 -10.26 28.13
C LEU A 172 13.06 -9.40 28.58
N ASP A 173 12.93 -8.08 28.51
CA ASP A 173 13.97 -7.14 28.94
C ASP A 173 14.21 -7.21 30.45
N ALA A 174 13.16 -7.38 31.25
CA ALA A 174 13.26 -7.60 32.69
C ALA A 174 14.02 -8.90 33.00
N ASP A 175 13.70 -9.99 32.32
CA ASP A 175 14.37 -11.29 32.44
C ASP A 175 15.86 -11.21 32.09
N VAL A 176 16.18 -10.56 30.96
CA VAL A 176 17.56 -10.34 30.52
C VAL A 176 18.32 -9.53 31.57
N ARG A 177 17.73 -8.44 32.05
CA ARG A 177 18.33 -7.60 33.09
C ARG A 177 18.60 -8.37 34.38
N GLN A 178 17.64 -9.19 34.82
CA GLN A 178 17.78 -10.00 36.02
C GLN A 178 18.91 -11.03 35.89
N ARG A 179 19.03 -11.70 34.73
CA ARG A 179 20.13 -12.65 34.46
C ARG A 179 21.49 -11.97 34.48
N TRP A 180 21.62 -10.80 33.83
CA TRP A 180 22.87 -10.04 33.85
C TRP A 180 23.26 -9.58 35.27
N GLN A 181 22.29 -9.15 36.07
CA GLN A 181 22.53 -8.81 37.46
C GLN A 181 23.01 -10.01 38.28
N ALA A 182 22.42 -11.19 38.06
CA ALA A 182 22.84 -12.42 38.73
C ALA A 182 24.29 -12.80 38.38
N ILE A 183 24.64 -12.78 37.08
CA ILE A 183 26.01 -13.05 36.61
C ILE A 183 26.99 -12.06 37.25
N GLY A 184 26.70 -10.77 37.19
CA GLY A 184 27.56 -9.74 37.78
C GLY A 184 27.71 -9.87 39.30
N TYR A 185 26.64 -10.25 40.00
CA TYR A 185 26.68 -10.52 41.44
C TYR A 185 27.57 -11.73 41.77
N GLU A 186 27.44 -12.82 41.02
CA GLU A 186 28.26 -14.02 41.20
C GLU A 186 29.74 -13.75 40.92
N GLU A 187 30.05 -13.07 39.81
CA GLU A 187 31.41 -12.65 39.45
C GLU A 187 32.02 -11.76 40.54
N GLY A 188 31.27 -10.77 41.03
CA GLY A 188 31.69 -9.90 42.12
C GLY A 188 31.95 -10.66 43.42
N ARG A 189 31.08 -11.61 43.77
CA ARG A 189 31.27 -12.50 44.93
C ARG A 189 32.54 -13.34 44.80
N HIS A 190 32.79 -13.92 43.63
CA HIS A 190 33.99 -14.70 43.36
C HIS A 190 35.27 -13.87 43.39
N ALA A 191 35.24 -12.61 42.93
CA ALA A 191 36.37 -11.71 42.99
C ALA A 191 36.69 -11.31 44.44
N GLY A 192 35.68 -11.02 45.26
CA GLY A 192 35.86 -10.63 46.66
C GLY A 192 36.42 -11.73 47.56
N CYS A 193 36.13 -13.01 47.27
CA CYS A 193 36.65 -14.13 48.06
C CYS A 193 38.15 -14.39 47.88
N ARG A 194 38.79 -13.95 46.78
CA ARG A 194 40.22 -14.19 46.54
C ARG A 194 41.15 -13.34 47.42
N CYS A 195 40.62 -12.37 48.14
CA CYS A 195 41.39 -11.51 49.05
C CYS A 195 41.82 -12.23 50.35
N GLY A 196 41.21 -13.37 50.69
CA GLY A 196 41.47 -14.08 51.95
C GLY A 196 42.57 -15.15 51.90
N GLU A 197 42.91 -15.67 50.72
CA GLU A 197 43.86 -16.79 50.59
C GLU A 197 45.33 -16.34 50.49
N ASN A 198 45.61 -15.10 50.06
CA ASN A 198 46.98 -14.59 49.90
C ASN A 198 47.55 -13.88 51.14
N ALA A 199 46.87 -13.89 52.29
CA ALA A 199 47.30 -13.17 53.50
C ALA A 199 47.95 -14.05 54.58
N ARG A 200 48.47 -15.23 54.22
CA ARG A 200 49.00 -16.23 55.18
C ARG A 200 50.46 -16.66 54.98
N ASP A 201 51.23 -15.97 54.13
CA ASP A 201 52.69 -16.14 54.00
C ASP A 201 53.42 -14.88 54.52
#